data_AF-A0A6P7FK63-F1
#
_entry.id   AF-A0A6P7FK63-F1
#
_cell.length_a   1.000
_cell.length_b   1.000
_cell.length_c   1.000
_cell.angle_alpha   90.00
_cell.angle_beta   90.00
_cell.angle_gamma   90.00
#
_symmetry.space_group_name_H-M   'P 1'
#
loop_
_entity.id
_entity.type
_entity.pdbx_description
1 polymer ?
#
loop_
_entity_poly.entity_id
_entity_poly.type
_entity_poly.pdbx_seq_one_letter_code
_entity_poly.pdbx_strand_id
1 'polypeptide(L)'
;MQNPGQLPLADFQLRLTRQLLESYNVPKTIPRTLNTSKHQRLTGRHFPAMVPNKKVRRCIVCSQSKIRDQKKRRDSRYMCNECDVGLCVFPCFEEYHTKEMY
;
A
#
# COMPACT_ATOMS: atom_id res chain seq x y z
N MET A 1 -35.33 -39.81 19.86
CA MET A 1 -33.92 -39.71 20.32
C MET A 1 -33.16 -38.89 19.28
N GLN A 2 -33.09 -37.55 19.42
CA GLN A 2 -32.31 -36.71 18.48
C GLN A 2 -30.80 -36.88 18.73
N ASN A 3 -30.03 -36.98 17.64
CA ASN A 3 -28.60 -37.19 17.62
C ASN A 3 -27.86 -35.85 17.89
N PRO A 4 -27.07 -35.70 18.96
CA PRO A 4 -26.39 -34.44 19.27
C PRO A 4 -25.10 -34.35 18.45
N GLY A 5 -25.02 -33.42 17.50
CA GLY A 5 -23.72 -33.01 16.96
C GLY A 5 -23.53 -33.04 15.45
N GLN A 6 -24.57 -32.91 14.64
CA GLN A 6 -24.38 -32.52 13.24
C GLN A 6 -24.35 -30.99 13.15
N LEU A 7 -23.14 -30.41 13.18
CA LEU A 7 -22.98 -29.02 12.76
C LEU A 7 -23.33 -28.94 11.27
N PRO A 8 -24.21 -28.01 10.85
CA PRO A 8 -24.35 -27.67 9.45
C PRO A 8 -22.97 -27.42 8.83
N LEU A 9 -22.78 -27.87 7.59
CA LEU A 9 -21.49 -27.74 6.90
C LEU A 9 -20.98 -26.29 6.91
N ALA A 10 -21.88 -25.32 6.78
CA ALA A 10 -21.57 -23.90 6.86
C ALA A 10 -20.98 -23.50 8.22
N ASP A 11 -21.54 -23.99 9.32
CA ASP A 11 -21.04 -23.69 10.67
C ASP A 11 -19.69 -24.36 10.92
N PHE A 12 -19.49 -25.57 10.37
CA PHE A 12 -18.21 -26.25 10.42
C PHE A 12 -17.14 -25.48 9.65
N GLN A 13 -17.44 -25.06 8.42
CA GLN A 13 -16.55 -24.25 7.59
C GLN A 13 -16.20 -22.92 8.26
N LEU A 14 -17.17 -22.25 8.90
CA LEU A 14 -16.96 -20.99 9.60
C LEU A 14 -16.08 -21.17 10.86
N ARG A 15 -16.27 -22.24 11.62
CA ARG A 15 -15.42 -22.53 12.78
C ARG A 15 -14.00 -22.89 12.37
N LEU A 16 -13.84 -23.70 11.33
CA LEU A 16 -12.52 -24.10 10.83
C LEU A 16 -11.73 -22.90 10.30
N THR A 17 -12.38 -22.01 9.55
CA THR A 17 -11.72 -20.78 9.05
C THR A 17 -11.26 -19.87 10.18
N ARG A 18 -12.06 -19.68 11.23
CA ARG A 18 -11.64 -18.93 12.44
C ARG A 18 -10.43 -19.57 13.12
N GLN A 19 -10.45 -20.88 13.34
CA GLN A 19 -9.35 -21.60 13.98
C GLN A 19 -8.06 -21.52 13.17
N LEU A 20 -8.13 -21.67 11.84
CA LEU A 20 -6.96 -21.54 10.96
C LEU A 20 -6.38 -20.12 10.99
N LEU A 21 -7.24 -19.10 11.02
CA LEU A 21 -6.80 -17.71 11.18
C LEU A 21 -6.13 -17.54 12.55
N GLU A 22 -6.73 -17.98 13.64
CA GLU A 22 -6.16 -17.87 14.99
C GLU A 22 -4.82 -18.61 15.13
N SER A 23 -4.71 -19.83 14.59
CA SER A 23 -3.51 -20.66 14.74
C SER A 23 -2.35 -20.23 13.85
N TYR A 24 -2.64 -19.63 12.69
CA TYR A 24 -1.62 -19.24 11.70
C TYR A 24 -1.58 -17.73 11.42
N ASN A 25 -2.25 -16.90 12.23
CA ASN A 25 -1.97 -15.47 12.35
C ASN A 25 -0.61 -15.27 13.02
N VAL A 26 0.45 -15.74 12.36
CA VAL A 26 1.73 -15.07 12.46
C VAL A 26 1.43 -13.64 12.03
N PRO A 27 1.70 -12.60 12.84
CA PRO A 27 1.73 -11.25 12.33
C PRO A 27 2.74 -11.30 11.21
N LYS A 28 2.25 -11.41 9.97
CA LYS A 28 3.06 -11.11 8.81
C LYS A 28 3.50 -9.70 9.13
N THR A 29 4.77 -9.52 9.45
CA THR A 29 5.47 -8.28 9.14
C THR A 29 5.33 -8.17 7.64
N ILE A 30 4.14 -7.78 7.18
CA ILE A 30 3.93 -7.21 5.88
C ILE A 30 5.00 -6.13 5.90
N PRO A 31 6.02 -6.19 5.00
CA PRO A 31 6.97 -5.10 4.92
C PRO A 31 6.14 -3.82 4.91
N ARG A 32 6.54 -2.89 5.77
CA ARG A 32 5.81 -1.70 6.25
C ARG A 32 5.49 -0.68 5.15
N THR A 33 5.09 -1.16 3.98
CA THR A 33 4.86 -0.48 2.70
C THR A 33 3.42 -0.67 2.21
N LEU A 34 2.60 -1.48 2.88
CA LEU A 34 1.17 -1.62 2.61
C LEU A 34 0.38 -1.26 3.87
N ASN A 35 -0.47 -0.23 3.78
CA ASN A 35 -1.57 0.11 4.70
C ASN A 35 -1.36 1.07 5.87
N THR A 36 -0.44 2.01 5.75
CA THR A 36 -0.66 3.35 6.31
C THR A 36 -0.44 4.33 5.17
N SER A 37 -1.33 4.54 4.21
CA SER A 37 -2.51 5.38 4.44
C SER A 37 -3.04 5.90 3.09
N LYS A 38 -3.91 5.14 2.39
CA LYS A 38 -4.54 5.70 1.18
C LYS A 38 -5.23 7.04 1.45
N HIS A 39 -5.75 7.22 2.66
CA HIS A 39 -6.34 8.48 3.11
C HIS A 39 -5.31 9.54 3.50
N GLN A 40 -4.25 9.20 4.26
CA GLN A 40 -3.30 10.24 4.70
C GLN A 40 -2.42 10.76 3.57
N ARG A 41 -2.21 10.03 2.45
CA ARG A 41 -1.50 10.62 1.29
C ARG A 41 -2.23 11.84 0.73
N LEU A 42 -3.57 11.87 0.82
CA LEU A 42 -4.42 12.92 0.25
C LEU A 42 -4.75 14.03 1.25
N THR A 43 -4.80 13.70 2.54
CA THR A 43 -5.20 14.64 3.60
C THR A 43 -4.05 15.11 4.48
N GLY A 44 -2.89 14.45 4.42
CA GLY A 44 -1.70 14.79 5.20
C GLY A 44 -0.91 15.96 4.59
N ARG A 45 -0.09 16.61 5.43
CA ARG A 45 0.86 17.64 5.00
C ARG A 45 2.19 17.01 4.67
N HIS A 46 2.36 16.64 3.40
CA HIS A 46 3.58 16.01 2.91
C HIS A 46 4.55 17.04 2.35
N PHE A 47 5.84 16.86 2.63
CA PHE A 47 6.91 17.70 2.08
C PHE A 47 7.96 16.87 1.33
N PRO A 48 8.52 17.38 0.21
CA PRO A 48 9.61 16.70 -0.47
C PRO A 48 10.85 16.60 0.42
N ALA A 49 11.38 15.39 0.56
CA ALA A 49 12.65 15.13 1.21
C ALA A 49 13.66 14.55 0.20
N MET A 50 14.96 14.68 0.48
CA MET A 50 15.98 14.01 -0.32
C MET A 50 16.04 12.52 0.01
N VAL A 51 16.27 11.70 -1.02
CA VAL A 51 16.53 10.26 -0.86
C VAL A 51 17.86 10.08 -0.08
N PRO A 52 17.87 9.28 1.00
CA PRO A 52 19.08 9.03 1.78
C PRO A 52 20.24 8.46 0.94
N ASN A 53 21.47 8.70 1.39
CA ASN A 53 22.69 8.14 0.81
C ASN A 53 22.94 8.52 -0.66
N LYS A 54 22.46 9.69 -1.11
CA LYS A 54 22.60 10.20 -2.49
C LYS A 54 22.07 9.21 -3.55
N LYS A 55 21.21 8.27 -3.15
CA LYS A 55 20.58 7.32 -4.06
C LYS A 55 19.47 8.00 -4.84
N VAL A 56 18.96 7.32 -5.85
CA VAL A 56 17.75 7.70 -6.56
C VAL A 56 16.68 6.64 -6.36
N ARG A 57 15.42 7.07 -6.31
CA ARG A 57 14.26 6.16 -6.26
C ARG A 57 13.39 6.41 -7.48
N ARG A 58 12.78 5.35 -7.98
CA ARG A 58 11.86 5.45 -9.11
C ARG A 58 10.62 6.25 -8.71
N CYS A 59 10.23 7.21 -9.56
CA CYS A 59 8.97 7.95 -9.37
C CYS A 59 7.76 7.04 -9.65
N ILE A 60 6.88 6.87 -8.67
CA ILE A 60 5.69 6.01 -8.81
C ILE A 60 4.72 6.55 -9.87
N VAL A 61 4.46 7.86 -9.88
CA VAL A 61 3.59 8.53 -10.87
C VAL A 61 4.11 8.34 -12.29
N CYS A 62 5.40 8.59 -12.51
CA CYS A 62 6.01 8.40 -13.84
C CYS A 62 6.04 6.93 -14.28
N SER A 63 6.07 6.00 -13.33
CA SER A 63 6.11 4.57 -13.62
C SER A 63 4.75 4.02 -14.05
N GLN A 64 3.68 4.71 -13.68
CA GLN A 64 2.30 4.34 -13.98
C GLN A 64 2.01 4.66 -15.45
N SER A 65 1.76 3.63 -16.26
CA SER A 65 1.53 3.78 -17.70
C SER A 65 0.15 4.35 -18.05
N LYS A 66 -0.75 4.49 -17.07
CA LYS A 66 -2.14 4.91 -17.30
C LYS A 66 -2.34 6.43 -17.29
N ILE A 67 -1.42 7.19 -16.70
CA ILE A 67 -1.57 8.67 -16.55
C ILE A 67 -0.65 9.45 -17.49
N ARG A 68 0.42 8.84 -18.00
CA ARG A 68 1.35 9.54 -18.90
C ARG A 68 1.40 8.84 -20.23
N ASP A 69 1.08 9.59 -21.29
CA ASP A 69 1.13 9.18 -22.70
C ASP A 69 2.50 8.60 -23.12
N GLN A 70 3.53 8.82 -22.31
CA GLN A 70 4.80 8.12 -22.40
C GLN A 70 5.21 7.58 -21.03
N LYS A 71 5.35 6.25 -20.94
CA LYS A 71 5.95 5.53 -19.80
C LYS A 71 7.43 5.90 -19.64
N LYS A 72 7.70 7.12 -19.17
CA LYS A 72 9.05 7.62 -18.91
C LYS A 72 9.48 7.11 -17.54
N ARG A 73 10.44 6.18 -17.51
CA ARG A 73 11.18 5.93 -16.28
C ARG A 73 11.86 7.24 -15.86
N ARG A 74 11.49 7.77 -14.70
CA ARG A 74 12.21 8.86 -14.05
C ARG A 74 12.64 8.39 -12.68
N ASP A 75 13.95 8.42 -12.48
CA ASP A 75 14.56 8.32 -11.17
C ASP A 75 14.55 9.71 -10.53
N SER A 76 14.16 9.77 -9.26
CA SER A 76 14.09 10.99 -8.48
C SER A 76 15.09 10.94 -7.33
N ARG A 77 15.73 12.10 -7.09
CA ARG A 77 16.51 12.35 -5.86
C ARG A 77 15.61 12.73 -4.68
N TYR A 78 14.31 12.85 -4.91
CA TYR A 78 13.33 13.27 -3.93
C TYR A 78 12.33 12.15 -3.62
N MET A 79 11.85 12.14 -2.38
CA MET A 79 10.85 11.22 -1.88
C MET A 79 9.90 11.91 -0.89
N CYS A 80 8.75 11.30 -0.65
CA CYS A 80 7.94 11.59 0.51
C CYS A 80 8.32 10.59 1.62
N ASN A 81 8.78 11.09 2.77
CA ASN A 81 9.19 10.24 3.89
C ASN A 81 8.00 9.58 4.57
N GLU A 82 6.88 10.30 4.68
CA GLU A 82 5.65 9.79 5.31
C GLU A 82 5.01 8.67 4.48
N CYS A 83 5.04 8.80 3.15
CA CYS A 83 4.49 7.80 2.23
C CYS A 83 5.52 6.74 1.78
N ASP A 84 6.80 6.90 2.13
CA ASP A 84 7.93 6.08 1.68
C ASP A 84 7.99 5.84 0.16
N VAL A 85 7.70 6.86 -0.66
CA VAL A 85 7.70 6.76 -2.13
C VAL A 85 8.64 7.77 -2.79
N GLY A 86 9.30 7.35 -3.88
CA GLY A 86 10.02 8.25 -4.77
C GLY A 86 9.06 9.06 -5.63
N LEU A 87 9.28 10.37 -5.71
CA LEU A 87 8.44 11.31 -6.47
C LEU A 87 9.30 12.40 -7.10
N CYS A 88 9.05 12.78 -8.35
CA CYS A 88 9.64 14.02 -8.88
C CYS A 88 9.06 15.21 -8.10
N VAL A 89 9.90 16.21 -7.77
CA VAL A 89 9.46 17.42 -7.04
C VAL A 89 8.24 18.06 -7.71
N PHE A 90 8.26 18.14 -9.04
CA PHE A 90 7.16 18.64 -9.84
C PHE A 90 7.04 17.84 -11.15
N PRO A 91 5.82 17.56 -11.66
CA PRO A 91 4.51 17.76 -11.01
C PRO A 91 4.09 16.57 -10.11
N CYS A 92 4.86 15.48 -10.11
CA CYS A 92 4.44 14.20 -9.53
C CYS A 92 4.13 14.27 -8.03
N PHE A 93 4.83 15.10 -7.26
CA PHE A 93 4.62 15.23 -5.82
C PHE A 93 3.21 15.75 -5.50
N GLU A 94 2.78 16.79 -6.22
CA GLU A 94 1.45 17.35 -6.11
C GLU A 94 0.39 16.34 -6.57
N GLU A 95 0.56 15.72 -7.73
CA GLU A 95 -0.40 14.74 -8.27
C GLU A 95 -0.63 13.58 -7.31
N TYR A 96 0.45 13.05 -6.71
CA TYR A 96 0.40 11.93 -5.78
C TYR A 96 -0.23 12.31 -4.43
N HIS A 97 -0.32 13.58 -4.06
CA HIS A 97 -0.93 14.03 -2.80
C HIS A 97 -2.27 14.75 -2.97
N THR A 98 -2.76 14.90 -4.20
CA THR A 98 -4.03 15.60 -4.49
C THR A 98 -5.03 14.75 -5.26
N LYS A 99 -4.58 13.87 -6.16
CA LYS A 99 -5.48 13.08 -7.02
C LYS A 99 -5.71 11.69 -6.45
N GLU A 100 -6.97 11.25 -6.44
CA GLU A 100 -7.31 9.86 -6.10
C GLU A 100 -6.68 8.86 -7.07
N MET A 101 -6.54 9.25 -8.34
CA MET A 101 -5.87 8.50 -9.40
C MET A 101 -4.72 9.34 -10.00
N TYR A 102 -3.52 8.78 -10.03
CA TYR A 102 -2.27 9.41 -10.50
C TYR A 102 -1.44 8.45 -11.33
#